data_AF-A0A5E5Q8L1-F1
#
_entry.id   AF-A0A5E5Q8L1-F1
#
_cell.length_a   1.000
_cell.length_b   1.000
_cell.length_c   1.000
_cell.angle_alpha   90.00
_cell.angle_beta   90.00
_cell.angle_gamma   90.00
#
_symmetry.space_group_name_H-M   'P 1'
#
loop_
_entity.id
_entity.type
_entity.pdbx_description
1 polymer ?
#
loop_
_entity_poly.entity_id
_entity_poly.type
_entity_poly.pdbx_seq_one_letter_code
_entity_poly.pdbx_strand_id
1 'polypeptide(L)'
;MLTKSSPISTQSNLFHSELFSQLDVKDPLIQLANTINWTVFDDAFEQHYSQNNGRPSKPIRLMVGLLLLKQLENLSDERVVLQFKRNPYYQYFCGYSNYIP
;
A
#
# COMPACT_ATOMS: atom_id res chain seq x y z
N MET A 1 -17.89 -0.38 -4.18
CA MET A 1 -17.28 0.91 -3.81
C MET A 1 -15.79 0.81 -3.86
N LEU A 2 -15.19 1.42 -4.89
CA LEU A 2 -13.76 1.69 -4.93
C LEU A 2 -13.44 2.59 -3.75
N THR A 3 -12.58 2.10 -2.86
CA THR A 3 -12.09 2.87 -1.73
C THR A 3 -11.05 3.85 -2.26
N LYS A 4 -11.50 5.06 -2.65
CA LYS A 4 -10.56 6.16 -2.93
C LYS A 4 -9.78 6.45 -1.65
N SER A 5 -8.48 6.69 -1.78
CA SER A 5 -7.64 7.14 -0.66
C SER A 5 -8.25 8.40 -0.06
N SER A 6 -8.70 8.33 1.19
CA SER A 6 -9.24 9.48 1.92
C SER A 6 -8.21 10.62 1.95
N PRO A 7 -8.62 11.89 1.82
CA PRO A 7 -7.71 13.01 2.05
C PRO A 7 -7.19 12.92 3.49
N ILE A 8 -5.87 12.93 3.64
CA ILE A 8 -5.17 12.85 4.92
C ILE A 8 -5.62 14.05 5.76
N SER A 9 -6.44 13.80 6.78
CA SER A 9 -6.73 14.80 7.81
C SER A 9 -5.44 15.12 8.54
N THR A 10 -4.99 16.36 8.45
CA THR A 10 -3.71 16.89 8.96
C THR A 10 -3.58 16.98 10.48
N GLN A 11 -4.50 16.40 11.27
CA GLN A 11 -4.25 16.23 12.69
C GLN A 11 -3.34 15.00 12.90
N SER A 12 -2.04 15.27 13.01
CA SER A 12 -1.08 14.31 13.54
C SER A 12 -1.50 13.91 14.94
N ASN A 13 -1.97 12.68 15.11
CA ASN A 13 -2.19 12.11 16.43
C ASN A 13 -0.87 12.17 17.21
N LEU A 14 -0.87 12.79 18.40
CA LEU A 14 0.33 12.96 19.23
C LEU A 14 1.07 11.63 19.51
N PHE A 15 0.33 10.52 19.51
CA PHE A 15 0.83 9.16 19.77
C PHE A 15 0.99 8.29 18.52
N HIS A 16 0.62 8.78 17.34
CA HIS A 16 0.79 8.07 16.07
C HIS A 16 1.61 8.94 15.14
N SER A 17 2.93 8.75 15.15
CA SER A 17 3.76 9.27 14.08
C SER A 17 3.47 8.49 12.79
N GLU A 18 3.39 9.21 11.66
CA GLU A 18 3.14 8.56 10.37
C GLU A 18 4.21 7.51 10.10
N LEU A 19 3.80 6.37 9.54
CA LEU A 19 4.68 5.22 9.28
C LEU A 19 5.95 5.64 8.53
N PHE A 20 5.82 6.57 7.58
CA PHE A 20 6.95 7.13 6.83
C PHE A 20 8.05 7.72 7.71
N SER A 21 7.67 8.43 8.78
CA SER A 21 8.62 9.07 9.68
C SER A 21 9.42 8.09 10.55
N GLN A 22 8.95 6.85 10.65
CA GLN A 22 9.59 5.79 11.45
C GLN A 22 10.54 4.92 10.61
N LEU A 23 10.50 5.03 9.28
CA LEU A 23 11.25 4.19 8.35
C LEU A 23 12.50 4.90 7.82
N ASP A 24 13.49 4.12 7.39
CA ASP A 24 14.65 4.68 6.71
C ASP A 24 14.25 5.15 5.31
N VAL A 25 14.26 6.46 5.10
CA VAL A 25 13.93 7.09 3.81
C VAL A 25 14.93 6.71 2.71
N LYS A 26 16.14 6.27 3.08
CA LYS A 26 17.16 5.80 2.14
C LYS A 26 16.98 4.35 1.72
N ASP A 27 16.05 3.62 2.33
CA ASP A 27 15.78 2.24 1.96
C ASP A 27 15.31 2.16 0.49
N PRO A 28 15.88 1.25 -0.32
CA PRO A 28 15.54 1.14 -1.74
C PRO A 28 14.06 0.91 -2.01
N LEU A 29 13.35 0.19 -1.12
CA LEU A 29 11.93 -0.09 -1.27
C LEU A 29 11.09 1.17 -1.05
N ILE A 30 11.49 2.02 -0.11
CA ILE A 30 10.84 3.33 0.14
C ILE A 30 11.06 4.26 -1.04
N GLN A 31 12.28 4.34 -1.56
CA GLN A 31 12.58 5.13 -2.75
C GLN A 31 11.78 4.64 -3.95
N LEU A 32 11.68 3.33 -4.15
CA LEU A 32 10.88 2.73 -5.21
C LEU A 32 9.39 3.08 -5.07
N ALA A 33 8.83 2.96 -3.86
CA ALA A 33 7.44 3.32 -3.58
C ALA A 33 7.12 4.77 -3.95
N ASN A 34 8.06 5.69 -3.71
CA ASN A 34 7.90 7.11 -3.99
C ASN A 34 8.16 7.48 -5.45
N THR A 35 8.87 6.62 -6.20
CA THR A 35 9.18 6.85 -7.61
C THR A 35 8.09 6.33 -8.54
N ILE A 36 7.37 5.27 -8.13
CA ILE A 36 6.29 4.68 -8.93
C ILE A 36 5.11 5.66 -9.03
N ASN A 37 4.68 5.95 -10.26
CA ASN A 37 3.41 6.65 -10.48
C ASN A 37 2.23 5.69 -10.30
N TRP A 38 1.71 5.62 -9.08
CA TRP A 38 0.62 4.69 -8.73
C TRP A 38 -0.71 4.99 -9.44
N THR A 39 -0.95 6.22 -9.88
CA THR A 39 -2.23 6.59 -10.52
C THR A 39 -2.45 5.86 -11.84
N VAL A 40 -1.37 5.47 -12.53
CA VAL A 40 -1.45 4.68 -13.77
C VAL A 40 -2.17 3.34 -13.52
N PHE A 41 -1.96 2.73 -12.35
CA PHE A 41 -2.65 1.50 -11.99
C PHE A 41 -4.11 1.77 -11.60
N ASP A 42 -4.37 2.87 -10.89
CA ASP A 42 -5.75 3.26 -10.58
C ASP A 42 -6.55 3.47 -11.87
N ASP A 43 -6.04 4.28 -12.80
CA ASP A 43 -6.70 4.57 -14.08
C ASP A 43 -6.90 3.30 -14.93
N ALA A 44 -5.90 2.41 -14.96
CA ALA A 44 -5.98 1.17 -15.73
C ALA A 44 -6.98 0.18 -15.14
N PHE A 45 -7.02 0.04 -13.82
CA PHE A 45 -7.81 -1.00 -13.15
C PHE A 45 -9.16 -0.55 -12.63
N GLU A 46 -9.43 0.76 -12.46
CA GLU A 46 -10.69 1.29 -11.92
C GLU A 46 -11.90 0.76 -12.71
N GLN A 47 -11.80 0.72 -14.04
CA GLN A 47 -12.86 0.23 -14.94
C GLN A 47 -13.30 -1.22 -14.67
N HIS A 48 -12.43 -2.03 -14.05
CA HIS A 48 -12.71 -3.42 -13.72
C HIS A 48 -13.38 -3.60 -12.35
N TYR A 49 -13.52 -2.51 -11.59
CA TYR A 49 -14.14 -2.53 -10.27
C TYR A 49 -15.51 -1.86 -10.28
N SER A 50 -16.45 -2.46 -9.54
CA SER A 50 -17.78 -1.91 -9.35
C SER A 50 -17.77 -0.79 -8.31
N GLN A 51 -18.19 0.40 -8.74
CA GLN A 51 -18.32 1.55 -7.85
C GLN A 51 -19.47 1.36 -6.84
N ASN A 52 -20.65 0.88 -7.25
CA ASN A 52 -21.84 0.95 -6.38
C ASN A 52 -22.46 -0.39 -6.01
N ASN A 53 -21.91 -1.50 -6.52
CA ASN A 53 -22.48 -2.84 -6.29
C ASN A 53 -21.44 -3.81 -5.71
N GLY A 54 -21.89 -4.70 -4.82
CA GLY A 54 -21.07 -5.76 -4.21
C GLY A 54 -20.17 -5.32 -3.05
N ARG A 55 -19.31 -6.23 -2.61
CA ARG A 55 -18.35 -6.00 -1.51
C ARG A 55 -17.34 -4.91 -1.93
N PRO A 56 -16.98 -3.96 -1.04
CA PRO A 56 -15.94 -2.97 -1.33
C PRO A 56 -14.64 -3.63 -1.76
N SER A 57 -14.02 -3.11 -2.82
CA SER A 57 -12.74 -3.60 -3.28
C SER A 57 -11.63 -3.17 -2.31
N LYS A 58 -10.55 -3.96 -2.31
CA LYS A 58 -9.30 -3.54 -1.70
C LYS A 58 -8.66 -2.43 -2.56
N PRO A 59 -7.85 -1.53 -1.96
CA PRO A 59 -7.12 -0.52 -2.73
C PRO A 59 -6.25 -1.18 -3.82
N ILE A 60 -6.23 -0.58 -5.01
CA ILE A 60 -5.47 -1.11 -6.15
C ILE A 60 -3.97 -1.15 -5.84
N ARG A 61 -3.44 -0.09 -5.20
CA ARG A 61 -2.04 -0.04 -4.74
C ARG A 61 -1.66 -1.20 -3.82
N LEU A 62 -2.56 -1.67 -2.95
CA LEU A 62 -2.29 -2.84 -2.11
C LEU A 62 -2.12 -4.09 -2.96
N MET A 63 -3.03 -4.33 -3.90
CA MET A 63 -3.01 -5.52 -4.75
C MET A 63 -1.76 -5.54 -5.65
N VAL A 64 -1.48 -4.42 -6.32
CA VAL A 64 -0.29 -4.28 -7.19
C VAL A 64 0.99 -4.34 -6.37
N GLY A 65 1.04 -3.67 -5.22
CA GLY A 65 2.20 -3.67 -4.33
C GLY A 65 2.59 -5.07 -3.86
N LEU A 66 1.61 -5.88 -3.46
CA LEU A 66 1.86 -7.28 -3.06
C LEU A 66 2.41 -8.13 -4.21
N LEU A 67 1.88 -7.97 -5.43
CA LEU A 67 2.38 -8.71 -6.59
C LEU A 67 3.80 -8.32 -6.96
N LEU A 68 4.14 -7.02 -6.89
CA LEU A 68 5.50 -6.54 -7.08
C LEU A 68 6.45 -7.08 -6.02
N LEU A 69 6.08 -7.00 -4.74
CA LEU A 69 6.87 -7.53 -3.63
C LEU A 69 7.10 -9.04 -3.76
N LYS A 70 6.05 -9.79 -4.14
CA LYS A 70 6.15 -11.22 -4.41
C LYS A 70 7.24 -11.53 -5.44
N GLN A 71 7.27 -10.77 -6.54
CA GLN A 71 8.23 -10.97 -7.62
C GLN A 71 9.64 -10.45 -7.27
N LEU A 72 9.75 -9.27 -6.66
CA LEU A 72 11.03 -8.65 -6.28
C LEU A 72 11.81 -9.52 -5.29
N GLU A 73 11.10 -10.13 -4.35
CA GLU A 73 11.69 -10.87 -3.22
C GLU A 73 11.58 -12.39 -3.41
N ASN A 74 11.07 -12.83 -4.58
CA ASN A 74 10.87 -14.23 -4.93
C ASN A 74 10.11 -15.03 -3.84
N LEU A 75 8.98 -14.48 -3.39
CA LEU A 75 8.16 -15.04 -2.30
C LEU A 75 6.98 -15.85 -2.83
N SER A 76 6.48 -16.80 -2.02
CA SER A 76 5.17 -17.42 -2.24
C SER A 76 4.03 -16.47 -1.84
N ASP A 77 2.80 -16.81 -2.23
CA ASP A 77 1.60 -16.03 -1.88
C ASP A 77 1.38 -15.96 -0.36
N GLU A 78 1.59 -17.06 0.35
CA GLU A 78 1.48 -17.11 1.81
C GLU A 78 2.60 -16.30 2.46
N ARG A 79 3.81 -16.37 1.89
CA ARG A 79 4.99 -15.72 2.45
C ARG A 79 4.93 -14.20 2.28
N VAL A 80 4.45 -13.70 1.14
CA VAL A 80 4.29 -12.26 0.93
C VAL A 80 3.24 -11.68 1.88
N VAL A 81 2.15 -12.41 2.14
CA VAL A 81 1.13 -11.98 3.12
C VAL A 81 1.70 -11.98 4.54
N LEU A 82 2.48 -13.00 4.90
CA LEU A 82 3.13 -13.05 6.21
C LEU A 82 4.15 -11.92 6.39
N GLN A 83 4.92 -11.58 5.35
CA GLN A 83 5.84 -10.45 5.39
C GLN A 83 5.13 -9.12 5.43
N PHE A 84 4.07 -8.93 4.64
CA PHE A 84 3.24 -7.74 4.71
C PHE A 84 2.71 -7.49 6.13
N LYS A 85 2.27 -8.55 6.82
CA LYS A 85 1.80 -8.46 8.21
C LYS A 85 2.90 -8.03 9.19
N ARG A 86 4.14 -8.44 8.97
CA ARG A 86 5.25 -8.27 9.93
C ARG A 86 6.18 -7.10 9.60
N ASN A 87 6.21 -6.65 8.35
CA ASN A 87 7.20 -5.73 7.83
C ASN A 87 6.57 -4.38 7.49
N PRO A 88 6.88 -3.30 8.24
CA PRO A 88 6.32 -1.98 7.99
C PRO A 88 6.72 -1.39 6.62
N TYR A 89 7.90 -1.76 6.08
CA TYR A 89 8.33 -1.34 4.75
C TYR A 89 7.39 -1.86 3.66
N TYR A 90 6.88 -3.09 3.81
CA TYR A 90 5.94 -3.68 2.84
C TYR A 90 4.58 -3.00 2.90
N GLN A 91 4.12 -2.66 4.11
CA GLN A 91 2.85 -1.92 4.27
C GLN A 91 2.94 -0.52 3.68
N TYR A 92 4.05 0.19 3.92
CA TYR A 92 4.30 1.48 3.32
C TYR A 92 4.34 1.39 1.78
N PHE A 93 5.06 0.41 1.23
CA PHE A 93 5.12 0.17 -0.21
C PHE A 93 3.71 0.02 -0.81
N CYS A 94 2.87 -0.77 -0.14
CA CYS A 94 1.46 -1.00 -0.48
C CYS A 94 0.49 0.16 -0.17
N GLY A 95 0.99 1.31 0.31
CA GLY A 95 0.21 2.55 0.47
C GLY A 95 -0.42 2.77 1.83
N TYR A 96 0.05 2.09 2.88
CA TYR A 96 -0.41 2.32 4.24
C TYR A 96 0.38 3.47 4.89
N SER A 97 -0.34 4.42 5.48
CA SER A 97 0.24 5.54 6.24
C SER A 97 0.51 5.21 7.71
N ASN A 98 -0.07 4.12 8.22
CA ASN A 98 0.11 3.62 9.57
C ASN A 98 0.38 2.11 9.53
N TYR A 99 1.19 1.61 10.46
CA TYR A 99 1.41 0.18 10.60
C TYR A 99 0.18 -0.52 11.17
N ILE A 100 -0.22 -1.63 10.55
CA ILE A 100 -1.34 -2.48 10.97
C ILE A 100 -0.82 -3.90 11.22
N PRO A 101 -0.81 -4.38 12.48
CA PRO A 101 -0.26 -5.68 12.84
C PRO A 101 -1.13 -6.90 12.45
#